data_AF-A0AAE0QIL1-F1
#
_entry.id   AF-A0AAE0QIL1-F1
#
_cell.length_a   1.000
_cell.length_b   1.000
_cell.length_c   1.000
_cell.angle_alpha   90.00
_cell.angle_beta   90.00
_cell.angle_gamma   90.00
#
_symmetry.space_group_name_H-M   'P 1'
#
loop_
_entity.id
_entity.type
_entity.pdbx_description
1 polymer ?
#
loop_
_entity_poly.entity_id
_entity_poly.type
_entity_poly.pdbx_seq_one_letter_code
_entity_poly.pdbx_strand_id
1 'polypeptide(L)'
;MTEMKLRRGKASPKKEAADFTATGKDKDGFDVKYISSDKGRGVFSCVHFNKGDFLVEYRGQLINKLECDHRQKVYHDALKVFMFEFRFNGKLLWY
;
A
#
# COMPACT_ATOMS: atom_id res chain seq x y z
N MET A 1 24.22 21.51 -29.62
CA MET A 1 22.86 21.78 -29.11
C MET A 1 22.51 20.65 -28.16
N THR A 2 22.61 20.89 -26.85
CA THR A 2 22.37 19.87 -25.83
C THR A 2 20.94 20.00 -25.34
N GLU A 3 20.12 19.00 -25.64
CA GLU A 3 18.71 18.96 -25.28
C GLU A 3 18.58 18.81 -23.75
N MET A 4 18.33 19.93 -23.07
CA MET A 4 17.91 19.90 -21.66
C MET A 4 16.53 19.25 -21.60
N LYS A 5 16.49 17.93 -21.40
CA LYS A 5 15.28 17.23 -20.95
C LYS A 5 14.79 17.95 -19.70
N LEU A 6 13.75 18.77 -19.84
CA LEU A 6 13.05 19.37 -18.71
C LEU A 6 12.79 18.24 -17.72
N ARG A 7 13.41 18.32 -16.53
CA ARG A 7 13.04 17.46 -15.41
C ARG A 7 11.56 17.75 -15.14
N ARG A 8 10.68 16.86 -15.61
CA ARG A 8 9.26 16.88 -15.27
C ARG A 8 9.20 17.04 -13.75
N GLY A 9 8.64 18.16 -13.29
CA GLY A 9 8.46 18.41 -11.86
C GLY A 9 7.81 17.20 -11.23
N LYS A 10 8.33 16.76 -10.08
CA LYS A 10 7.82 15.60 -9.37
C LYS A 10 6.31 15.75 -9.20
N ALA A 11 5.53 14.76 -9.64
CA ALA A 11 4.10 14.78 -9.47
C ALA A 11 3.77 14.91 -7.98
N SER A 12 2.66 15.56 -7.65
CA SER A 12 2.26 15.65 -6.25
C SER A 12 2.02 14.24 -5.70
N PRO A 13 2.31 13.98 -4.41
CA PRO A 13 2.10 12.66 -3.81
C PRO A 13 0.68 12.12 -4.01
N LYS A 14 -0.33 12.99 -3.99
CA LYS A 14 -1.73 12.63 -4.25
C LYS A 14 -1.96 12.16 -5.69
N LYS A 15 -1.31 12.81 -6.67
CA LYS A 15 -1.41 12.40 -8.07
C LYS A 15 -0.72 11.06 -8.30
N GLU A 16 0.49 10.87 -7.75
CA GLU A 16 1.17 9.57 -7.80
C GLU A 16 0.32 8.47 -7.18
N ALA A 17 -0.27 8.72 -6.00
CA ALA A 17 -1.16 7.76 -5.35
C ALA A 17 -2.31 7.34 -6.27
N ALA A 18 -2.99 8.31 -6.90
CA ALA A 18 -4.08 8.03 -7.84
C ALA A 18 -3.60 7.22 -9.06
N ASP A 19 -2.46 7.57 -9.64
CA ASP A 19 -1.90 6.90 -10.82
C ASP A 19 -1.49 5.44 -10.51
N PHE A 20 -0.84 5.20 -9.37
CA PHE A 20 -0.44 3.84 -8.95
C PHE A 20 -1.64 2.98 -8.54
N THR A 21 -2.62 3.54 -7.82
CA THR A 21 -3.86 2.85 -7.48
C THR A 21 -4.67 2.48 -8.72
N ALA A 22 -4.80 3.39 -9.69
CA ALA A 22 -5.51 3.12 -10.93
C ALA A 22 -4.87 2.01 -11.77
N THR A 23 -3.55 1.84 -11.68
CA THR A 23 -2.81 0.80 -12.42
C THR A 23 -2.64 -0.50 -11.63
N GLY A 24 -2.98 -0.52 -10.34
CA GLY A 24 -2.77 -1.66 -9.45
C GLY A 24 -1.30 -2.04 -9.29
N LYS A 25 -0.36 -1.10 -9.53
CA LYS A 25 1.08 -1.34 -9.47
C LYS A 25 1.71 -0.66 -8.27
N ASP A 26 2.71 -1.33 -7.69
CA ASP A 26 3.53 -0.71 -6.65
C ASP A 26 4.54 0.24 -7.25
N LYS A 27 4.87 1.26 -6.46
CA LYS A 27 5.98 2.15 -6.77
C LYS A 27 7.28 1.38 -6.60
N ASP A 28 8.22 1.60 -7.51
CA ASP A 28 9.55 1.01 -7.41
C ASP A 28 10.31 1.53 -6.17
N GLY A 29 11.38 0.80 -5.80
CA GLY A 29 12.26 1.18 -4.70
C GLY A 29 11.96 0.46 -3.38
N PHE A 30 11.18 -0.61 -3.43
CA PHE A 30 10.95 -1.52 -2.31
C PHE A 30 11.42 -2.94 -2.66
N ASP A 31 11.82 -3.67 -1.64
CA ASP A 31 12.19 -5.08 -1.73
C ASP A 31 11.62 -5.86 -0.54
N VAL A 32 11.23 -7.10 -0.77
CA VAL A 32 10.68 -7.99 0.26
C VAL A 32 11.78 -8.91 0.76
N LYS A 33 12.10 -8.81 2.05
CA LYS A 33 13.17 -9.59 2.66
C LYS A 33 12.65 -10.41 3.82
N TYR A 34 13.18 -11.61 3.96
CA TYR A 34 13.02 -12.39 5.19
C TYR A 34 13.83 -11.74 6.30
N ILE A 35 13.21 -11.55 7.47
CA ILE A 35 13.81 -10.92 8.64
C ILE A 35 14.28 -12.00 9.62
N SER A 36 13.34 -12.83 10.09
CA SER A 36 13.61 -13.91 11.04
C SER A 36 12.41 -14.87 11.12
N SER A 37 12.56 -15.98 11.84
CA SER A 37 11.47 -16.94 12.08
C SER A 37 10.30 -16.30 12.83
N ASP A 38 10.58 -15.36 13.73
CA ASP A 38 9.56 -14.71 14.56
C ASP A 38 8.84 -13.56 13.84
N LYS A 39 9.51 -12.89 12.90
CA LYS A 39 8.96 -11.73 12.16
C LYS A 39 8.47 -12.07 10.76
N GLY A 40 8.96 -13.16 10.17
CA GLY A 40 8.67 -13.52 8.79
C GLY A 40 9.31 -12.54 7.80
N ARG A 41 8.51 -11.98 6.89
CA ARG A 41 8.96 -11.08 5.82
C ARG A 41 8.62 -9.63 6.12
N GLY A 42 9.48 -8.72 5.67
CA GLY A 42 9.23 -7.28 5.71
C GLY A 42 9.51 -6.62 4.37
N VAL A 43 8.94 -5.42 4.19
CA VAL A 43 9.16 -4.57 3.03
C VAL A 43 10.19 -3.51 3.40
N PHE A 44 11.25 -3.39 2.61
CA PHE A 44 12.37 -2.48 2.85
C PHE A 44 12.52 -1.51 1.70
N SER A 45 12.75 -0.24 2.00
CA SER A 45 13.15 0.74 0.99
C SER A 45 14.56 0.45 0.50
N CYS A 46 14.75 0.37 -0.82
CA CYS A 46 16.05 0.27 -1.47
C CYS A 46 16.52 1.62 -2.07
N VAL A 47 15.70 2.65 -1.94
CA VAL A 47 15.99 4.03 -2.33
C VAL A 47 15.60 4.99 -1.21
N HIS A 48 16.09 6.22 -1.26
CA HIS A 48 15.68 7.27 -0.33
C HIS A 48 14.31 7.85 -0.71
N PHE A 49 13.41 7.95 0.27
CA PHE A 49 12.13 8.64 0.15
C PHE A 49 12.11 9.88 1.04
N ASN A 50 11.56 10.97 0.51
CA ASN A 50 11.40 12.20 1.29
C ASN A 50 10.11 12.16 2.11
N LYS A 51 10.07 12.92 3.21
CA LYS A 51 8.85 13.12 3.99
C LYS A 51 7.72 13.64 3.09
N GLY A 52 6.57 12.98 3.15
CA GLY A 52 5.38 13.34 2.37
C GLY A 52 5.30 12.66 1.01
N ASP A 53 6.31 11.89 0.60
CA ASP A 53 6.23 11.08 -0.61
C ASP A 53 5.15 10.00 -0.48
N PHE A 54 4.45 9.73 -1.58
CA PHE A 54 3.66 8.51 -1.71
C PHE A 54 4.62 7.31 -1.81
N LEU A 55 4.33 6.25 -1.06
CA LEU A 55 5.15 5.05 -0.98
C LEU A 55 4.45 3.89 -1.71
N VAL A 56 3.45 3.29 -1.07
CA VAL A 56 2.66 2.18 -1.61
C VAL A 56 1.23 2.28 -1.13
N GLU A 57 0.32 1.64 -1.85
CA GLU A 57 -1.07 1.46 -1.43
C GLU A 57 -1.19 0.20 -0.58
N TYR A 58 -1.97 0.25 0.50
CA TYR A 58 -2.42 -0.98 1.16
C TYR A 58 -3.53 -1.61 0.30
N ARG A 59 -3.13 -2.41 -0.70
CA ARG A 59 -4.09 -3.06 -1.59
C ARG A 59 -4.78 -4.22 -0.90
N GLY A 60 -6.08 -4.32 -1.15
CA GLY A 60 -6.92 -5.42 -0.70
C GLY A 60 -8.28 -5.39 -1.38
N GLN A 61 -9.11 -6.36 -1.05
CA GLN A 61 -10.50 -6.35 -1.50
C GLN A 61 -11.31 -5.49 -0.54
N LEU A 62 -11.92 -4.42 -1.01
CA LEU A 62 -12.84 -3.66 -0.18
C LEU A 62 -14.07 -4.53 0.12
N ILE A 63 -14.27 -4.89 1.38
CA ILE A 63 -15.34 -5.76 1.84
C ILE A 63 -16.34 -5.01 2.73
N ASN A 64 -17.57 -5.52 2.77
CA ASN A 64 -18.59 -5.03 3.68
C ASN A 64 -18.49 -5.70 5.05
N LYS A 65 -19.29 -5.22 6.01
CA LYS A 65 -19.30 -5.75 7.37
C LYS A 65 -19.59 -7.25 7.44
N LEU A 66 -20.55 -7.74 6.64
CA LEU A 66 -20.93 -9.16 6.65
C LEU A 66 -19.76 -10.06 6.23
N GLU A 67 -19.06 -9.68 5.16
CA GLU A 67 -17.89 -10.41 4.68
C GLU A 67 -16.70 -10.30 5.66
N CYS A 68 -16.51 -9.13 6.29
CA CYS A 68 -15.53 -8.97 7.37
C CYS A 68 -15.83 -9.92 8.54
N ASP A 69 -17.07 -9.92 9.04
CA ASP A 69 -17.49 -10.77 10.16
C ASP A 69 -17.36 -12.27 9.80
N HIS A 70 -17.62 -12.64 8.55
CA HIS A 70 -17.43 -14.00 8.06
C HIS A 70 -15.94 -14.37 8.04
N ARG A 71 -15.07 -13.56 7.42
CA ARG A 71 -13.62 -13.78 7.38
C ARG A 71 -13.00 -13.87 8.77
N GLN A 72 -13.43 -13.02 9.70
CA GLN A 72 -12.95 -13.08 11.09
C GLN A 72 -13.26 -14.42 11.79
N LYS A 73 -14.33 -15.11 11.39
CA LYS A 73 -14.69 -16.43 11.94
C LYS A 73 -13.93 -17.57 11.27
N VAL A 74 -13.72 -17.50 9.96
CA VAL A 74 -13.17 -18.62 9.18
C VAL A 74 -11.65 -18.55 8.98
N TYR A 75 -11.04 -17.36 9.02
CA TYR A 75 -9.60 -17.21 8.84
C TYR A 75 -8.83 -17.69 10.07
N HIS A 76 -7.68 -18.30 9.81
CA HIS A 76 -6.66 -18.53 10.82
C HIS A 76 -6.14 -17.18 11.36
N ASP A 77 -5.75 -17.11 12.63
CA ASP A 77 -5.34 -15.84 13.27
C ASP A 77 -4.19 -15.14 12.54
N ALA A 78 -3.26 -15.91 11.98
CA ALA A 78 -2.16 -15.40 11.16
C ALA A 78 -2.60 -14.70 9.85
N LEU A 79 -3.85 -14.87 9.41
CA LEU A 79 -4.41 -14.17 8.25
C LEU A 79 -5.22 -12.93 8.65
N LYS A 80 -5.81 -12.93 9.86
CA LYS A 80 -6.62 -11.81 10.35
C LYS A 80 -5.82 -10.52 10.48
N VAL A 81 -4.50 -10.62 10.68
CA VAL A 81 -3.59 -9.47 10.75
C VAL A 81 -3.49 -8.67 9.44
N PHE A 82 -3.95 -9.23 8.32
CA PHE A 82 -4.03 -8.54 7.02
C PHE A 82 -5.40 -7.90 6.76
N MET A 83 -6.36 -8.02 7.68
CA MET A 83 -7.61 -7.28 7.59
C MET A 83 -7.39 -5.86 8.08
N PHE A 84 -7.84 -4.86 7.32
CA PHE A 84 -7.60 -3.46 7.65
C PHE A 84 -8.90 -2.68 7.75
N GLU A 85 -9.30 -2.33 8.97
CA GLU A 85 -10.46 -1.48 9.26
C GLU A 85 -10.09 -0.01 9.16
N PHE A 86 -10.91 0.79 8.46
CA PHE A 86 -10.72 2.23 8.36
C PHE A 86 -12.03 2.99 8.18
N ARG A 87 -12.01 4.30 8.44
CA ARG A 87 -13.13 5.20 8.19
C ARG A 87 -12.84 6.11 7.01
N PHE A 88 -13.78 6.19 6.09
CA PHE A 88 -13.71 7.09 4.93
C PHE A 88 -15.09 7.68 4.64
N ASN A 89 -15.16 9.01 4.47
CA ASN A 89 -16.40 9.76 4.23
C ASN A 89 -17.55 9.36 5.19
N GLY A 90 -17.24 9.23 6.48
CA GLY A 90 -18.21 8.89 7.52
C GLY A 90 -18.63 7.42 7.57
N LYS A 91 -18.12 6.56 6.67
CA LYS A 91 -18.41 5.12 6.63
C LYS A 91 -17.26 4.31 7.21
N LEU A 92 -17.58 3.24 7.93
CA LEU A 92 -16.63 2.21 8.34
C LEU A 92 -16.48 1.18 7.21
N LEU A 93 -15.24 0.89 6.83
CA LEU A 93 -14.87 0.05 5.69
C LEU A 93 -13.74 -0.89 6.10
N TRP A 94 -13.56 -1.97 5.34
CA TRP A 94 -12.52 -2.98 5.56
C TRP A 94 -11.86 -3.39 4.25
N TYR A 95 -10.54 -3.56 4.27
CA TYR A 95 -9.80 -4.37 3.29
C TYR A 95 -9.57 -5.78 3.83
#